data_AF-A0A7T8HFF8-F1
#
_entry.id   AF-A0A7T8HFF8-F1
#
_cell.length_a   1.000
_cell.length_b   1.000
_cell.length_c   1.000
_cell.angle_alpha   90.00
_cell.angle_beta   90.00
_cell.angle_gamma   90.00
#
_symmetry.space_group_name_H-M   'P 1'
#
loop_
_entity.id
_entity.type
_entity.pdbx_description
1 polymer ?
#
loop_
_entity_poly.entity_id
_entity_poly.type
_entity_poly.pdbx_seq_one_letter_code
_entity_poly.pdbx_strand_id
1 'polypeptide(L)'
;GIGYFIESLNDDNLATVKAKKLFKDPKLLGQLAFIKGNFTQLVRVISSLQERLPLTESIGILEMQVNSVLEKNPDFKKIKLYSRILKREALELKDDPQLPFLFSCAPTTSVDCKRVFSKLKSFLSDQRT
;
A
#
# COMPACT_ATOMS: atom_id res chain seq x y z
N GLY A 1 30.19 -2.67 -13.79
CA GLY A 1 28.72 -2.55 -13.64
C GLY A 1 28.01 -3.38 -14.69
N ILE A 2 26.72 -3.69 -14.53
CA ILE A 2 25.95 -4.60 -15.42
C ILE A 2 26.03 -4.19 -16.91
N GLY A 3 26.05 -2.88 -17.23
CA GLY A 3 26.23 -2.41 -18.61
C GLY A 3 27.57 -2.85 -19.23
N TYR A 4 28.68 -2.70 -18.48
CA TYR A 4 30.02 -3.14 -18.91
C TYR A 4 30.08 -4.67 -19.10
N PHE A 5 29.42 -5.43 -18.23
CA PHE A 5 29.33 -6.89 -18.36
C PHE A 5 28.60 -7.30 -19.64
N ILE A 6 27.46 -6.67 -19.96
CA ILE A 6 26.70 -6.98 -21.17
C ILE A 6 27.43 -6.57 -22.44
N GLU A 7 28.20 -5.49 -22.40
CA GLU A 7 29.09 -5.12 -23.51
C GLU A 7 30.23 -6.12 -23.72
N SER A 8 30.71 -6.76 -22.65
CA SER A 8 31.77 -7.78 -22.71
C SER A 8 31.29 -9.16 -23.21
N LEU A 9 29.98 -9.38 -23.36
CA LEU A 9 29.44 -10.65 -23.88
C LEU A 9 29.73 -10.77 -25.39
N ASN A 10 30.07 -11.96 -25.87
CA ASN A 10 30.23 -12.21 -27.31
C ASN A 10 28.87 -12.23 -28.03
N ASP A 11 28.87 -11.89 -29.33
CA ASP A 11 27.67 -11.88 -30.18
C ASP A 11 27.32 -13.25 -30.77
N ASP A 12 27.83 -14.32 -30.16
CA ASP A 12 27.77 -15.69 -30.66
C ASP A 12 26.36 -16.30 -30.63
N ASN A 13 25.42 -15.67 -29.92
CA ASN A 13 24.04 -16.12 -29.88
C ASN A 13 23.01 -14.96 -29.93
N LEU A 14 21.81 -15.28 -30.38
CA LEU A 14 20.74 -14.30 -30.55
C LEU A 14 20.34 -13.62 -29.21
N ALA A 15 20.54 -14.31 -28.08
CA ALA A 15 20.19 -13.77 -26.76
C ALA A 15 21.14 -12.64 -26.33
N THR A 16 22.45 -12.78 -26.56
CA THR A 16 23.44 -11.73 -26.25
C THR A 16 23.24 -10.51 -27.14
N VAL A 17 22.98 -10.70 -28.43
CA VAL A 17 22.65 -9.61 -29.36
C VAL A 17 21.38 -8.87 -28.93
N LYS A 18 20.32 -9.59 -28.56
CA LYS A 18 19.07 -8.98 -28.06
C LYS A 18 19.29 -8.24 -26.74
N ALA A 19 20.08 -8.79 -25.83
CA ALA A 19 20.40 -8.15 -24.56
C ALA A 19 21.16 -6.83 -24.78
N LYS A 20 22.21 -6.83 -25.61
CA LYS A 20 22.93 -5.59 -25.96
C LYS A 20 22.02 -4.54 -26.58
N LYS A 21 21.09 -4.94 -27.45
CA LYS A 21 20.12 -4.02 -28.07
C LYS A 21 19.14 -3.43 -27.03
N LEU A 22 18.63 -4.26 -26.12
CA LEU A 22 17.76 -3.83 -25.02
C LEU A 22 18.46 -2.82 -24.09
N PHE A 23 19.69 -3.09 -23.69
CA PHE A 23 20.43 -2.22 -22.78
C PHE A 23 20.89 -0.89 -23.41
N LYS A 24 20.84 -0.77 -24.74
CA LYS A 24 21.04 0.48 -25.48
C LYS A 24 19.75 1.29 -25.65
N ASP A 25 18.58 0.76 -25.29
CA ASP A 25 17.31 1.47 -25.43
C ASP A 25 17.18 2.58 -24.35
N PRO A 26 17.16 3.87 -24.74
CA PRO A 26 17.02 4.98 -23.80
C PRO A 26 15.68 4.94 -23.05
N LYS A 27 14.63 4.37 -23.64
CA LYS A 27 13.33 4.21 -22.97
C LYS A 27 13.44 3.26 -21.79
N LEU A 28 14.13 2.12 -21.99
CA LEU A 28 14.38 1.15 -20.93
C LEU A 28 15.21 1.78 -19.80
N LEU A 29 16.25 2.54 -20.14
CA LEU A 29 17.06 3.26 -19.14
C LEU A 29 16.21 4.23 -18.32
N GLY A 30 15.33 5.00 -18.97
CA GLY A 30 14.39 5.89 -18.28
C GLY A 30 13.43 5.13 -17.34
N GLN A 31 12.89 3.99 -17.79
CA GLN A 31 12.03 3.14 -16.96
C GLN A 31 12.78 2.57 -15.75
N LEU A 32 14.02 2.09 -15.93
CA LEU A 32 14.84 1.57 -14.85
C LEU A 32 15.21 2.67 -13.83
N ALA A 33 15.53 3.88 -14.31
CA ALA A 33 15.79 5.03 -13.44
C ALA A 33 14.53 5.42 -12.64
N PHE A 34 13.36 5.43 -13.29
CA PHE A 34 12.08 5.66 -12.64
C PHE A 34 11.79 4.61 -11.57
N ILE A 35 12.03 3.33 -11.87
CA ILE A 35 11.86 2.24 -10.91
C ILE A 35 12.78 2.42 -9.71
N LYS A 36 14.05 2.72 -9.95
CA LYS A 36 15.05 2.94 -8.89
C LYS A 36 14.70 4.14 -8.00
N GLY A 37 14.21 5.23 -8.60
CA GLY A 37 13.87 6.47 -7.90
C GLY A 37 12.58 6.37 -7.07
N ASN A 38 11.54 5.72 -7.60
CA ASN A 38 10.21 5.68 -6.97
C ASN A 38 9.96 4.41 -6.16
N PHE A 39 10.61 3.30 -6.53
CA PHE A 39 10.41 1.99 -5.92
C PHE A 39 11.72 1.45 -5.34
N THR A 40 12.55 2.33 -4.75
CA THR A 40 13.86 1.97 -4.16
C THR A 40 13.75 0.80 -3.18
N GLN A 41 12.65 0.73 -2.42
CA GLN A 41 12.41 -0.36 -1.48
C GLN A 41 12.10 -1.69 -2.18
N LEU A 42 11.38 -1.66 -3.31
CA LEU A 42 11.14 -2.86 -4.12
C LEU A 42 12.45 -3.41 -4.68
N VAL A 43 13.30 -2.52 -5.22
CA VAL A 43 14.64 -2.90 -5.74
C VAL A 43 15.49 -3.53 -4.64
N ARG A 44 15.48 -2.96 -3.43
CA ARG A 44 16.19 -3.51 -2.27
C ARG A 44 15.71 -4.91 -1.90
N VAL A 45 14.39 -5.09 -1.76
CA VAL A 45 13.80 -6.39 -1.39
C VAL A 45 14.09 -7.45 -2.44
N ILE A 46 13.94 -7.14 -3.73
CA ILE A 46 14.26 -8.07 -4.82
C ILE A 46 15.74 -8.47 -4.76
N SER A 47 16.64 -7.52 -4.49
CA SER A 47 18.08 -7.80 -4.38
C SER A 47 18.38 -8.74 -3.21
N SER A 48 17.75 -8.53 -2.04
CA SER A 48 17.90 -9.42 -0.88
C SER A 48 17.33 -10.81 -1.14
N LEU A 49 16.18 -10.92 -1.82
CA LEU A 49 15.56 -12.21 -2.15
C LEU A 49 16.31 -12.99 -3.25
N GLN A 50 17.16 -12.32 -4.03
CA GLN A 50 18.01 -12.98 -5.02
C GLN A 50 19.20 -13.72 -4.40
N GLU A 51 19.53 -13.44 -3.14
CA GLU A 51 20.50 -14.22 -2.38
C GLU A 51 19.90 -15.57 -1.97
N ARG A 52 20.74 -16.61 -1.81
CA ARG A 52 20.30 -17.92 -1.33
C ARG A 52 19.98 -17.87 0.17
N LEU A 53 18.81 -17.34 0.50
CA LEU A 53 18.29 -17.25 1.86
C LEU A 53 17.37 -18.45 2.19
N PRO A 54 17.29 -18.88 3.45
CA PRO A 54 16.23 -19.76 3.92
C PRO A 54 14.84 -19.15 3.66
N LEU A 55 13.86 -20.00 3.37
CA LEU A 55 12.48 -19.57 3.09
C LEU A 55 11.90 -18.71 4.23
N THR A 56 12.24 -19.02 5.47
CA THR A 56 11.83 -18.27 6.66
C THR A 56 12.34 -16.83 6.64
N GLU A 57 13.58 -16.60 6.21
CA GLU A 57 14.16 -15.26 6.09
C GLU A 57 13.55 -14.50 4.91
N SER A 58 13.32 -15.17 3.78
CA SER A 58 12.64 -14.58 2.64
C SER A 58 11.22 -14.09 2.98
N ILE A 59 10.47 -14.89 3.76
CA ILE A 59 9.14 -14.51 4.25
C ILE A 59 9.26 -13.31 5.20
N GLY A 60 10.20 -13.31 6.14
CA GLY A 60 10.39 -12.20 7.08
C GLY A 60 10.71 -10.86 6.38
N ILE A 61 11.52 -10.90 5.31
CA ILE A 61 11.82 -9.72 4.49
C ILE A 61 10.54 -9.15 3.84
N LEU A 62 9.68 -10.03 3.32
CA LEU A 62 8.41 -9.63 2.71
C LEU A 62 7.43 -9.06 3.75
N GLU A 63 7.29 -9.68 4.91
CA GLU A 63 6.44 -9.20 5.99
C GLU A 63 6.87 -7.81 6.47
N MET A 64 8.16 -7.60 6.69
CA MET A 64 8.71 -6.31 7.07
C MET A 64 8.36 -5.22 6.04
N GLN A 65 8.47 -5.55 4.75
CA GLN A 65 8.17 -4.61 3.67
C GLN A 65 6.68 -4.25 3.62
N VAL A 66 5.80 -5.26 3.72
CA VAL A 66 4.34 -5.05 3.78
C VAL A 66 4.00 -4.16 4.97
N ASN A 67 4.54 -4.47 6.15
CA ASN A 67 4.32 -3.67 7.36
C ASN A 67 4.81 -2.22 7.21
N SER A 68 5.97 -1.99 6.59
CA SER A 68 6.46 -0.64 6.29
C SER A 68 5.50 0.14 5.37
N VAL A 69 4.89 -0.50 4.37
CA VAL A 69 3.93 0.16 3.48
C VAL A 69 2.63 0.47 4.23
N LEU A 70 2.15 -0.48 5.03
CA LEU A 70 0.93 -0.33 5.82
C LEU A 70 1.06 0.78 6.87
N GLU A 71 2.19 0.88 7.57
CA GLU A 71 2.42 1.93 8.58
C GLU A 71 2.52 3.33 7.98
N LYS A 72 3.03 3.46 6.75
CA LYS A 72 3.10 4.74 6.04
C LYS A 72 1.75 5.21 5.50
N ASN A 73 0.76 4.33 5.42
CA ASN A 73 -0.58 4.70 4.98
C ASN A 73 -1.40 5.20 6.19
N PRO A 74 -1.66 6.51 6.32
CA PRO A 74 -2.37 7.06 7.48
C PRO A 74 -3.81 6.55 7.58
N ASP A 75 -4.43 6.21 6.45
CA ASP A 75 -5.81 5.73 6.41
C ASP A 75 -5.92 4.24 6.72
N PHE A 76 -4.82 3.48 6.60
CA PHE A 76 -4.81 2.08 7.02
C PHE A 76 -5.16 1.93 8.51
N LYS A 77 -4.70 2.87 9.36
CA LYS A 77 -5.04 2.89 10.79
C LYS A 77 -6.54 3.10 11.02
N LYS A 78 -7.16 3.99 10.26
CA LYS A 78 -8.61 4.26 10.32
C LYS A 78 -9.41 3.05 9.84
N ILE A 79 -9.06 2.46 8.70
CA ILE A 79 -9.73 1.28 8.14
C ILE A 79 -9.62 0.10 9.11
N LYS A 80 -8.43 -0.10 9.69
CA LYS A 80 -8.22 -1.14 10.72
C LYS A 80 -9.13 -0.91 11.92
N LEU A 81 -9.21 0.33 12.43
CA LEU A 81 -10.15 0.69 13.50
C LEU A 81 -11.61 0.40 13.13
N TYR A 82 -12.07 0.86 11.96
CA TYR A 82 -13.44 0.61 11.49
C TYR A 82 -13.74 -0.89 11.40
N SER A 83 -12.81 -1.70 10.91
CA SER A 83 -12.99 -3.15 10.84
C SER A 83 -13.18 -3.77 12.22
N ARG A 84 -12.47 -3.30 13.24
CA ARG A 84 -12.62 -3.77 14.63
C ARG A 84 -13.97 -3.40 15.22
N ILE A 85 -14.42 -2.16 14.98
CA ILE A 85 -15.76 -1.68 15.37
C ILE A 85 -16.83 -2.59 14.76
N LEU A 86 -16.73 -2.86 13.45
CA LEU A 86 -17.70 -3.69 12.74
C LEU A 86 -17.70 -5.15 13.23
N LYS A 87 -16.54 -5.67 13.64
CA LYS A 87 -16.39 -6.99 14.25
C LYS A 87 -16.80 -7.06 15.72
N ARG A 88 -17.18 -5.92 16.33
CA ARG A 88 -17.50 -5.80 17.76
C ARG A 88 -16.35 -6.27 18.67
N GLU A 89 -15.11 -6.06 18.25
CA GLU A 89 -13.96 -6.25 19.12
C GLU A 89 -14.01 -5.17 20.23
N ALA A 90 -13.73 -5.55 21.48
CA ALA A 90 -13.71 -4.61 22.59
C ALA A 90 -12.65 -3.53 22.32
N LEU A 91 -13.10 -2.29 22.15
CA LEU A 91 -12.24 -1.13 22.03
C LEU A 91 -12.20 -0.45 23.38
N GLU A 92 -10.99 -0.22 23.90
CA GLU A 92 -10.83 0.66 25.05
C GLU A 92 -11.17 2.08 24.59
N LEU A 93 -12.35 2.54 24.99
CA LEU A 93 -12.71 3.94 24.91
C LEU A 93 -11.82 4.66 25.93
N LYS A 94 -11.02 5.61 25.47
CA LYS A 94 -10.42 6.58 26.40
C LYS A 94 -11.57 7.34 27.06
N ASP A 95 -11.55 7.41 28.38
CA ASP A 95 -12.40 8.32 29.15
C ASP A 95 -12.02 9.75 28.79
N ASP A 96 -12.69 10.27 27.76
CA ASP A 96 -12.60 11.66 27.35
C ASP A 96 -13.78 12.41 27.97
N PRO A 97 -13.56 13.37 28.88
CA PRO A 97 -14.64 14.12 29.51
C PRO A 97 -15.45 14.97 28.53
N GLN A 98 -14.96 15.21 27.31
CA GLN A 98 -15.72 15.87 26.24
C GLN A 98 -16.63 14.91 25.45
N LEU A 99 -16.42 13.60 25.59
CA LEU A 99 -17.14 12.57 24.86
C LEU A 99 -18.67 12.65 25.06
N PRO A 100 -19.21 12.84 26.28
CA PRO A 100 -20.66 12.97 26.47
C PRO A 100 -21.25 14.19 25.75
N PHE A 101 -20.49 15.29 25.68
CA PHE A 101 -20.92 16.50 24.97
C PHE A 101 -20.93 16.28 23.44
N LEU A 102 -19.92 15.57 22.91
CA LEU A 102 -19.84 15.21 21.49
C LEU A 102 -20.97 14.27 21.05
N PHE A 103 -21.45 13.41 21.95
CA PHE A 103 -22.57 12.51 21.70
C PHE A 103 -23.95 13.08 22.11
N SER A 104 -24.04 14.34 22.51
CA SER A 104 -25.31 14.98 22.89
C SER A 104 -26.37 14.96 21.77
N CYS A 105 -25.92 14.96 20.50
CA CYS A 105 -26.78 14.87 19.33
C CYS A 105 -26.84 13.45 18.73
N ALA A 106 -26.27 12.45 19.41
CA ALA A 106 -26.25 11.09 18.90
C ALA A 106 -27.66 10.47 18.97
N PRO A 107 -28.13 9.80 17.91
CA PRO A 107 -29.42 9.12 17.96
C PRO A 107 -29.37 7.99 18.99
N THR A 108 -30.16 8.11 20.04
CA THR A 108 -30.24 7.12 21.13
C THR A 108 -31.32 6.07 20.87
N THR A 109 -32.20 6.29 19.89
CA THR A 109 -33.26 5.36 19.51
C THR A 109 -33.17 4.94 18.04
N SER A 110 -33.75 3.78 17.72
CA SER A 110 -33.85 3.30 16.33
C SER A 110 -34.69 4.22 15.44
N VAL A 111 -35.64 4.96 16.02
CA VAL A 111 -36.45 5.97 15.32
C VAL A 111 -35.59 7.17 14.96
N ASP A 112 -34.72 7.64 15.87
CA ASP A 112 -33.78 8.72 15.60
C ASP A 112 -32.78 8.34 14.51
N CYS A 113 -32.25 7.12 14.56
CA CYS A 113 -31.40 6.58 13.50
C CYS A 113 -32.09 6.64 12.13
N LYS A 114 -33.35 6.19 12.05
CA LYS A 114 -34.14 6.24 10.79
C LYS A 114 -34.35 7.66 10.30
N ARG A 115 -34.65 8.60 11.19
CA ARG A 115 -34.85 10.02 10.84
C ARG A 115 -33.56 10.63 10.28
N VAL A 116 -32.42 10.39 10.91
CA VAL A 116 -31.10 10.85 10.43
C VAL A 116 -30.76 10.22 9.08
N PHE A 117 -30.98 8.92 8.92
CA PHE A 117 -30.69 8.20 7.68
C PHE A 117 -31.56 8.70 6.51
N SER A 118 -32.85 8.95 6.75
CA SER A 118 -33.74 9.55 5.75
C SER A 118 -33.25 10.93 5.30
N LYS A 119 -32.78 11.76 6.23
CA LYS A 119 -32.24 13.10 5.94
C LYS A 119 -30.92 13.04 5.14
N LEU A 120 -30.06 12.08 5.46
CA LEU A 120 -28.82 11.84 4.72
C LEU A 120 -29.13 11.33 3.31
N LYS A 121 -30.11 10.43 3.18
CA LYS A 121 -30.56 9.88 1.91
C LYS A 121 -31.09 10.97 0.97
N SER A 122 -31.90 11.90 1.46
CA SER A 122 -32.38 13.01 0.63
C SER A 122 -31.23 13.90 0.16
N PHE A 123 -30.32 14.29 1.07
CA PHE A 123 -29.15 15.09 0.74
C PHE A 123 -28.24 14.47 -0.34
N LEU A 124 -27.96 13.17 -0.24
CA LEU A 124 -27.15 12.45 -1.22
C LEU A 124 -27.88 12.23 -2.56
N SER A 125 -29.21 12.27 -2.55
CA SER A 125 -30.03 12.14 -3.76
C SER A 125 -30.07 13.47 -4.53
N ASP A 126 -30.17 14.60 -3.81
CA ASP A 126 -30.15 15.96 -4.40
C ASP A 126 -28.80 16.30 -5.06
N GLN A 127 -27.69 15.73 -4.57
CA GLN A 127 -26.35 15.92 -5.14
C GLN A 127 -26.08 15.08 -6.41
N ARG A 128 -27.05 14.26 -6.85
CA ARG A 128 -26.92 13.37 -8.02
C ARG A 128 -27.70 13.85 -9.26
N THR A 129 -28.40 14.98 -9.16
CA THR A 129 -29.07 15.69 -10.27
C THR A 129 -28.26 16.88 -10.71
#